data_AF-A0A536ED53-F1
#
_entry.id   AF-A0A536ED53-F1
#
_cell.length_a   1.000
_cell.length_b   1.000
_cell.length_c   1.000
_cell.angle_alpha   90.00
_cell.angle_beta   90.00
_cell.angle_gamma   90.00
#
_symmetry.space_group_name_H-M   'P 1'
#
loop_
_entity.id
_entity.type
_entity.pdbx_description
1 polymer ?
#
loop_
_entity_poly.entity_id
_entity_poly.type
_entity_poly.pdbx_seq_one_letter_code
_entity_poly.pdbx_strand_id
1 'polypeptide(L)' 'MSTVSIDDIVSAIESARDKVMSDEVKSLVKLGLPRPVAYKMVADRYRQRPEGEEGEAEGATTPWPDLS' A
#
# COMPACT_ATOMS: atom_id res chain seq x y z
N MET A 1 -2.01 -27.91 16.63
CA MET A 1 -1.73 -27.00 15.52
C MET A 1 -2.95 -26.09 15.39
N SER A 2 -2.87 -24.83 15.82
CA SER A 2 -3.95 -23.88 15.50
C SER A 2 -3.81 -23.54 14.03
N THR A 3 -4.80 -23.94 13.23
CA THR A 3 -4.86 -23.57 11.82
C THR A 3 -5.16 -22.08 11.73
N VAL A 4 -4.33 -21.33 11.01
CA VAL A 4 -4.63 -19.94 10.66
C VAL A 4 -5.87 -19.94 9.78
N SER A 5 -6.89 -19.18 10.15
CA SER A 5 -8.10 -19.07 9.33
C SER A 5 -7.87 -18.09 8.17
N ILE A 6 -8.68 -18.21 7.11
CA ILE A 6 -8.66 -17.25 6.01
C ILE A 6 -8.99 -15.85 6.53
N ASP A 7 -9.89 -15.74 7.51
CA ASP A 7 -10.27 -14.47 8.12
C ASP A 7 -9.08 -13.81 8.84
N ASP A 8 -8.23 -14.59 9.51
CA ASP A 8 -7.00 -14.10 10.14
C ASP A 8 -6.03 -13.54 9.10
N ILE A 9 -5.92 -14.19 7.94
CA ILE A 9 -5.06 -13.75 6.84
C ILE A 9 -5.60 -12.44 6.24
N VAL A 10 -6.91 -12.37 5.97
CA VAL A 10 -7.54 -11.16 5.43
C VAL A 10 -7.36 -9.99 6.41
N SER A 11 -7.62 -10.22 7.70
CA SER A 11 -7.43 -9.20 8.74
C SER A 11 -5.97 -8.73 8.83
N ALA A 12 -5.00 -9.63 8.72
CA ALA A 12 -3.60 -9.28 8.72
C ALA A 12 -3.22 -8.41 7.51
N ILE A 13 -3.74 -8.74 6.32
CA ILE A 13 -3.51 -7.97 5.09
C ILE A 13 -4.10 -6.56 5.21
N GLU A 14 -5.36 -6.45 5.66
CA GLU A 14 -6.01 -5.15 5.87
C GLU A 14 -5.27 -4.29 6.90
N SER A 15 -4.85 -4.90 8.00
CA SER A 15 -4.06 -4.23 9.04
C SER A 15 -2.71 -3.74 8.52
N ALA A 16 -2.03 -4.54 7.69
CA ALA A 16 -0.77 -4.16 7.07
C ALA A 16 -0.97 -2.98 6.10
N ARG A 17 -2.01 -3.02 5.27
CA ARG A 17 -2.35 -1.93 4.34
C ARG A 17 -2.57 -0.62 5.09
N ASP A 18 -3.38 -0.64 6.15
CA ASP A 18 -3.72 0.55 6.92
C ASP A 18 -2.50 1.13 7.65
N LYS A 19 -1.57 0.26 8.08
CA LYS A 19 -0.29 0.67 8.67
C LYS A 19 0.56 1.44 7.65
N VAL A 20 0.76 0.89 6.45
CA VAL A 20 1.56 1.54 5.40
C VAL A 20 0.94 2.89 5.03
N MET A 21 -0.38 2.93 4.82
CA MET A 21 -1.10 4.18 4.57
C MET A 21 -0.85 5.22 5.68
N SER A 22 -0.93 4.81 6.95
CA SER A 22 -0.68 5.69 8.10
C SER A 22 0.74 6.25 8.11
N ASP A 23 1.74 5.41 7.82
CA ASP A 23 3.14 5.80 7.84
C ASP A 23 3.49 6.74 6.67
N GLU A 24 2.92 6.52 5.49
CA GLU A 24 3.03 7.46 4.36
C GLU A 24 2.41 8.83 4.68
N VAL A 25 1.21 8.85 5.28
CA VAL A 25 0.55 10.09 5.70
C VAL A 25 1.41 10.83 6.73
N LYS A 26 1.96 10.13 7.73
CA LYS A 26 2.86 10.74 8.73
C LYS A 26 4.10 11.35 8.07
N SER A 27 4.69 10.65 7.08
CA SER A 27 5.86 11.14 6.35
C SER A 27 5.55 12.44 5.60
N LEU A 28 4.45 12.49 4.85
CA LEU A 28 4.02 13.70 4.14
C LEU A 28 3.71 14.87 5.08
N VAL A 29 3.07 14.60 6.22
CA VAL A 29 2.82 15.62 7.25
C VAL A 29 4.12 16.17 7.81
N LYS A 30 5.13 15.31 8.04
CA LYS A 30 6.47 15.73 8.50
C LYS A 30 7.19 16.63 7.48
N LEU A 31 6.88 16.47 6.19
CA LEU A 31 7.37 17.33 5.11
C LEU A 31 6.58 18.65 4.96
N GLY A 32 5.53 18.86 5.77
CA GLY A 32 4.77 20.11 5.82
C GLY A 32 3.42 20.08 5.09
N LEU A 33 2.97 18.92 4.59
CA LEU A 33 1.64 18.82 3.99
C LEU A 33 0.55 18.82 5.08
N PRO A 34 -0.56 19.54 4.89
CA PRO A 34 -1.72 19.40 5.76
C PRO A 34 -2.23 17.96 5.77
N ARG A 35 -2.53 17.41 6.96
CA ARG A 35 -2.97 16.02 7.14
C ARG A 35 -4.11 15.59 6.19
N PRO A 36 -5.18 16.38 5.96
CA PRO A 36 -6.24 15.99 5.03
C PRO A 36 -5.75 15.82 3.58
N VAL A 37 -4.80 16.66 3.16
CA VAL A 37 -4.21 16.61 1.81
C VAL A 37 -3.32 15.37 1.69
N ALA A 38 -2.44 15.13 2.67
CA ALA A 38 -1.59 13.94 2.72
C ALA A 38 -2.42 12.64 2.70
N TYR A 39 -3.49 12.60 3.51
CA TYR A 39 -4.41 11.45 3.53
C TYR A 39 -5.07 11.21 2.18
N LYS A 40 -5.60 12.27 1.54
CA LYS A 40 -6.22 12.16 0.22
C LYS A 40 -5.23 11.66 -0.83
N MET A 41 -4.02 12.24 -0.89
CA MET A 41 -2.98 11.83 -1.83
C MET A 41 -2.61 10.35 -1.68
N VAL A 42 -2.45 9.87 -0.45
CA VAL A 42 -2.16 8.46 -0.19
C VAL A 42 -3.38 7.59 -0.54
N ALA A 43 -4.58 7.95 -0.09
CA ALA A 43 -5.81 7.20 -0.35
C ALA A 43 -6.08 7.04 -1.85
N ASP A 44 -5.82 8.07 -2.66
CA ASP A 44 -6.03 8.04 -4.10
C ASP A 44 -5.08 7.03 -4.77
N ARG A 45 -3.82 6.90 -4.31
CA ARG A 45 -2.89 5.85 -4.77
C ARG A 45 -3.35 4.44 -4.40
N TYR A 46 -3.92 4.25 -3.21
CA TYR A 46 -4.44 2.95 -2.78
C TYR A 46 -5.78 2.57 -3.44
N ARG A 47 -6.52 3.56 -3.96
CA ARG A 47 -7.76 3.36 -4.72
C ARG A 47 -7.53 3.15 -6.20
N GLN A 48 -6.41 3.64 -6.74
CA GLN A 48 -5.99 3.28 -8.09
C GLN A 48 -5.71 1.77 -8.09
N ARG A 49 -6.68 1.00 -8.60
CA ARG A 49 -6.42 -0.28 -9.23
C ARG A 49 -5.21 -0.07 -10.15
N PRO A 50 -4.24 -0.99 -10.26
CA PRO A 50 -3.14 -0.83 -11.20
C PRO A 50 -3.74 -0.70 -12.61
N GLU A 51 -3.97 0.53 -13.07
CA GLU A 51 -4.15 0.86 -14.47
C GLU A 51 -2.75 0.84 -15.06
N GLY A 52 -2.35 -0.36 -15.47
CA GLY A 52 -1.08 -0.68 -16.10
C GLY A 52 -1.26 -1.72 -17.21
N GLU A 53 -2.44 -1.77 -17.83
CA GLU A 53 -2.54 -2.18 -19.23
C GLU A 53 -2.61 -0.87 -20.02
N GLU A 54 -1.65 -0.68 -20.94
CA GLU A 54 -1.50 0.47 -21.85
C GLU A 54 -0.77 1.71 -21.31
N GLY A 55 0.57 1.63 -21.26
CA GLY A 55 1.43 2.81 -21.15
C GLY A 55 2.83 2.45 -20.71
N GLU A 56 3.72 2.26 -21.67
CA GLU A 56 5.15 1.96 -21.50
C GLU A 56 5.79 2.84 -20.40
N ALA A 57 6.10 2.24 -19.26
CA ALA A 57 7.06 2.75 -18.30
C ALA A 57 8.14 1.68 -18.14
N GLU A 58 9.19 1.80 -18.95
CA GLU A 58 10.42 1.03 -18.76
C GLU A 58 10.95 1.27 -17.34
N GLY A 59 11.03 0.19 -16.56
CA GLY A 59 11.88 0.13 -15.37
C GLY A 59 11.20 0.35 -14.02
N ALA A 60 10.40 -0.63 -13.56
CA ALA A 60 10.31 -0.99 -12.14
C ALA A 60 9.62 -2.35 -11.93
N THR A 61 10.03 -3.40 -12.66
CA THR A 61 9.78 -4.77 -12.19
C THR A 61 10.85 -5.08 -11.15
N THR A 62 10.62 -4.76 -9.88
CA THR A 62 11.19 -5.60 -8.84
C THR A 62 10.19 -6.73 -8.61
N PRO A 63 10.36 -7.90 -9.26
CA PRO A 63 9.65 -9.08 -8.80
C PRO A 63 10.05 -9.27 -7.34
N TRP A 64 9.07 -9.56 -6.50
CA TRP A 64 9.34 -10.03 -5.14
C TRP A 64 10.46 -11.06 -5.22
N PRO A 65 11.53 -10.93 -4.40
CA PRO A 65 12.62 -11.89 -4.46
C PRO A 65 12.01 -13.27 -4.21
N ASP A 66 12.15 -14.12 -5.22
CA ASP A 66 11.71 -15.51 -5.21
C ASP A 66 12.31 -16.15 -3.95
N LEU A 67 11.44 -16.49 -2.99
CA LEU A 67 11.80 -17.27 -1.81
C LEU A 67 11.79 -18.74 -2.24
N SER A 68 12.84 -19.12 -2.97
CA SER A 68 13.18 -20.52 -3.30
C SER A 68 14.49 -20.90 -2.61
#